data_AF-A0A9P8FZW7-F1
#
_entry.id   AF-A0A9P8FZW7-F1
#
_cell.length_a   1.000
_cell.length_b   1.000
_cell.length_c   1.000
_cell.angle_alpha   90.00
_cell.angle_beta   90.00
_cell.angle_gamma   90.00
#
_symmetry.space_group_name_H-M   'P 1'
#
loop_
_entity.id
_entity.type
_entity.pdbx_description
1 polymer ?
#
loop_
_entity_poly.entity_id
_entity_poly.type
_entity_poly.pdbx_seq_one_letter_code
_entity_poly.pdbx_strand_id
1 'polypeptide(L)'
;FPVFPRRFAKVENWGVSLMDLGVGSFVFGAGLVYARQALKEEDEDSPKVPFATKMNSAVMHSLPMLALGFLRLWTVKGLEYQEHVTEYGVHWNFFFTLGLLPIFVTILQPVIKYIPSYSALGFALLVPYEMLYTYSDLGMFMFMAPRDNFISANREGIFSFLGYLAIFIVGQGIGMEALRRDVNAATPISQNDEWVAEMLGGTDSLAEVRKTREHNSMLKLGKWTGIWIVVYVFLTWHYGPRLTVSRRLANLPYLAWVAAFNCGQLLLFRVIEGLLCPLLYTSRDRKVEQERVKKATSKVLNAFNRNGLAIFCLANVLTGLVNMTMPTLDMNDYQAMAVLISYMGILTGVGLFLDQRNITIKL
;
A
#
# COMPACT_ATOMS: atom_id res chain seq x y z
N PHE A 1 5.41 19.95 -16.65
CA PHE A 1 4.31 20.87 -17.00
C PHE A 1 4.12 21.92 -15.92
N PRO A 2 4.12 23.22 -16.27
CA PRO A 2 3.81 24.32 -15.35
C PRO A 2 2.42 24.23 -14.70
N VAL A 3 1.46 23.60 -15.39
CA VAL A 3 0.07 23.38 -14.90
C VAL A 3 0.00 22.62 -13.56
N PHE A 4 1.05 21.86 -13.20
CA PHE A 4 1.15 21.20 -11.90
C PHE A 4 2.01 22.03 -10.95
N PRO A 5 1.43 22.58 -9.86
CA PRO A 5 2.17 23.38 -8.89
C PRO A 5 3.32 22.58 -8.26
N ARG A 6 4.53 23.16 -8.27
CA ARG A 6 5.73 22.52 -7.68
C ARG A 6 5.59 22.23 -6.18
N ARG A 7 4.68 22.89 -5.46
CA ARG A 7 4.37 22.58 -4.05
C ARG A 7 3.86 21.16 -3.81
N PHE A 8 3.34 20.49 -4.85
CA PHE A 8 2.88 19.09 -4.77
C PHE A 8 3.94 18.10 -5.25
N ALA A 9 5.06 18.58 -5.77
CA ALA A 9 6.18 17.75 -6.19
C ALA A 9 6.89 17.16 -4.97
N LYS A 10 7.59 16.04 -5.20
CA LYS A 10 8.34 15.33 -4.15
C LYS A 10 9.28 16.27 -3.41
N VAL A 11 9.33 16.14 -2.10
CA VAL A 11 10.28 16.86 -1.28
C VAL A 11 11.59 16.08 -1.20
N GLU A 12 12.72 16.77 -1.34
CA GLU A 12 14.04 16.12 -1.41
C GLU A 12 14.57 15.69 -0.04
N ASN A 13 14.47 16.55 0.97
CA ASN A 13 15.07 16.31 2.30
C ASN A 13 14.03 16.19 3.41
N TRP A 14 13.22 17.24 3.61
CA TRP A 14 12.31 17.36 4.75
C TRP A 14 11.00 18.02 4.38
N GLY A 15 9.88 17.40 4.78
CA GLY A 15 8.55 17.92 4.57
C GLY A 15 7.59 16.85 4.05
N VAL A 16 6.39 17.31 3.69
CA VAL A 16 5.33 16.48 3.14
C VAL A 16 4.81 17.11 1.85
N SER A 17 4.66 16.30 0.80
CA SER A 17 3.95 16.66 -0.43
C SER A 17 2.99 15.55 -0.84
N LEU A 18 2.06 15.87 -1.74
CA LEU A 18 1.15 14.86 -2.28
C LEU A 18 1.89 13.71 -2.98
N MET A 19 2.98 14.00 -3.70
CA MET A 19 3.76 12.96 -4.37
C MET A 19 4.54 12.06 -3.40
N ASP A 20 4.76 12.50 -2.16
CA ASP A 20 5.47 11.69 -1.16
C ASP A 20 4.59 10.57 -0.58
N LEU A 21 3.25 10.67 -0.69
CA LEU A 21 2.33 9.62 -0.22
C LEU A 21 2.33 8.36 -1.08
N GLY A 22 2.63 8.48 -2.38
CA GLY A 22 2.34 7.42 -3.36
C GLY A 22 3.06 6.11 -3.03
N VAL A 23 4.36 6.19 -2.77
CA VAL A 23 5.22 5.03 -2.45
C VAL A 23 4.79 4.38 -1.14
N GLY A 24 4.60 5.18 -0.08
CA GLY A 24 4.17 4.67 1.22
C GLY A 24 2.79 4.01 1.15
N SER A 25 1.85 4.61 0.42
CA SER A 25 0.49 4.08 0.26
C SER A 25 0.48 2.79 -0.56
N PHE A 26 1.35 2.67 -1.57
CA PHE A 26 1.50 1.43 -2.33
C PHE A 26 2.04 0.29 -1.43
N VAL A 27 3.05 0.57 -0.61
CA VAL A 27 3.62 -0.41 0.35
C VAL A 27 2.59 -0.80 1.42
N PHE A 28 1.85 0.18 1.96
CA PHE A 28 0.77 -0.05 2.90
C PHE A 28 -0.33 -0.94 2.30
N GLY A 29 -0.75 -0.64 1.06
CA GLY A 29 -1.75 -1.42 0.32
C GLY A 29 -1.27 -2.85 0.04
N ALA A 30 0.01 -3.05 -0.29
CA ALA A 30 0.59 -4.38 -0.45
C ALA A 30 0.53 -5.19 0.85
N GLY A 31 0.85 -4.56 2.00
CA GLY A 31 0.69 -5.18 3.32
C GLY A 31 -0.76 -5.56 3.62
N LEU A 32 -1.71 -4.68 3.32
CA LEU A 32 -3.15 -4.92 3.50
C LEU A 32 -3.66 -6.10 2.64
N VAL A 33 -3.19 -6.22 1.39
CA VAL A 33 -3.53 -7.36 0.53
C VAL A 33 -2.89 -8.66 1.05
N TYR A 34 -1.66 -8.58 1.54
CA TYR A 34 -0.96 -9.72 2.15
C TYR A 34 -1.69 -10.28 3.37
N ALA A 35 -2.37 -9.42 4.16
CA ALA A 35 -3.20 -9.85 5.27
C ALA A 35 -4.28 -10.88 4.89
N ARG A 36 -4.79 -10.87 3.65
CA ARG A 36 -5.75 -11.89 3.18
C ARG A 36 -5.17 -13.29 3.15
N GLN A 37 -3.90 -13.41 2.78
CA GLN A 37 -3.20 -14.69 2.78
C GLN A 37 -2.96 -15.15 4.21
N ALA A 38 -2.52 -14.25 5.09
CA ALA A 38 -2.33 -14.54 6.51
C ALA A 38 -3.63 -14.96 7.21
N LEU A 39 -4.76 -14.28 6.97
CA LEU A 39 -6.07 -14.64 7.52
C LEU A 39 -6.52 -16.05 7.09
N LYS A 40 -6.30 -16.42 5.82
CA LYS A 40 -6.63 -17.75 5.32
C LYS A 40 -5.85 -18.87 6.03
N GLU A 41 -4.65 -18.57 6.51
CA GLU A 41 -3.81 -19.51 7.26
C GLU A 41 -4.15 -19.58 8.75
N GLU A 42 -4.81 -18.57 9.31
CA GLU A 42 -5.30 -18.57 10.70
C GLU A 42 -6.59 -19.38 10.88
N ASP A 43 -7.33 -19.67 9.81
CA ASP A 43 -8.50 -20.55 9.87
C ASP A 43 -8.07 -21.97 10.27
N GLU A 44 -8.70 -22.53 11.32
CA GLU A 44 -8.31 -23.80 11.95
C GLU A 44 -8.34 -25.01 11.01
N ASP A 45 -9.15 -24.94 9.94
CA ASP A 45 -9.29 -25.97 8.90
C ASP A 45 -8.19 -25.93 7.82
N SER A 46 -7.33 -24.90 7.83
CA SER A 46 -6.28 -24.75 6.81
C SER A 46 -5.03 -25.59 7.16
N PRO A 47 -4.43 -26.30 6.19
CA PRO A 47 -3.19 -27.03 6.42
C PRO A 47 -2.06 -26.06 6.77
N LYS A 48 -1.38 -26.31 7.90
CA LYS A 48 -0.21 -25.53 8.32
C LYS A 48 0.90 -25.66 7.29
N VAL A 49 1.17 -24.58 6.56
CA VAL A 49 2.17 -24.55 5.50
C VAL A 49 3.58 -24.45 6.10
N PRO A 50 4.55 -25.32 5.71
CA PRO A 50 5.93 -25.23 6.16
C PRO A 50 6.59 -23.90 5.80
N PHE A 51 7.53 -23.43 6.64
CA PHE A 51 8.29 -22.20 6.40
C PHE A 51 8.99 -22.19 5.04
N ALA A 52 9.56 -23.32 4.61
CA ALA A 52 10.23 -23.44 3.31
C ALA A 52 9.28 -23.19 2.13
N THR A 53 8.06 -23.69 2.21
CA THR A 53 7.02 -23.47 1.18
C THR A 53 6.55 -22.01 1.17
N LYS A 54 6.43 -21.39 2.35
CA LYS A 54 6.13 -19.95 2.47
C LYS A 54 7.23 -19.08 1.87
N MET A 55 8.48 -19.39 2.19
CA MET A 55 9.65 -18.71 1.64
C MET A 55 9.70 -18.84 0.12
N ASN A 56 9.50 -20.05 -0.42
CA ASN A 56 9.49 -20.27 -1.86
C ASN A 56 8.37 -19.48 -2.54
N SER A 57 7.16 -19.48 -1.96
CA SER A 57 6.06 -18.66 -2.46
C SER A 57 6.37 -17.16 -2.41
N ALA A 58 6.95 -16.66 -1.31
CA ALA A 58 7.35 -15.27 -1.19
C ALA A 58 8.41 -14.89 -2.25
N VAL A 59 9.41 -15.73 -2.48
CA VAL A 59 10.42 -15.53 -3.53
C VAL A 59 9.77 -15.52 -4.91
N MET A 60 8.90 -16.49 -5.20
CA MET A 60 8.20 -16.55 -6.49
C MET A 60 7.33 -15.32 -6.75
N HIS A 61 6.64 -14.80 -5.72
CA HIS A 61 5.87 -13.55 -5.83
C HIS A 61 6.74 -12.29 -5.92
N SER A 62 8.01 -12.39 -5.53
CA SER A 62 8.97 -11.29 -5.56
C SER A 62 9.71 -11.17 -6.89
N LEU A 63 9.88 -12.29 -7.61
CA LEU A 63 10.57 -12.35 -8.91
C LEU A 63 10.09 -11.34 -9.96
N PRO A 64 8.78 -11.15 -10.19
CA PRO A 64 8.29 -10.20 -11.20
C PRO A 64 8.73 -8.77 -10.89
N MET A 65 8.67 -8.39 -9.62
CA MET A 65 9.10 -7.07 -9.16
C MET A 65 10.61 -6.89 -9.25
N LEU A 66 11.39 -7.92 -8.89
CA LEU A 66 12.84 -7.88 -9.05
C LEU A 66 13.24 -7.78 -10.53
N ALA A 67 12.59 -8.54 -11.41
CA ALA A 67 12.82 -8.48 -12.86
C ALA A 67 12.51 -7.08 -13.42
N LEU A 68 11.39 -6.46 -13.01
CA LEU A 68 11.08 -5.07 -13.34
C LEU A 68 12.12 -4.10 -12.78
N GLY A 69 12.66 -4.37 -11.59
CA GLY A 69 13.76 -3.61 -11.00
C GLY A 69 15.03 -3.65 -11.84
N PHE A 70 15.43 -4.84 -12.30
CA PHE A 70 16.58 -4.98 -13.21
C PHE A 70 16.32 -4.33 -14.57
N LEU A 71 15.13 -4.51 -15.15
CA LEU A 71 14.74 -3.87 -16.40
C LEU A 71 14.80 -2.34 -16.29
N ARG A 72 14.28 -1.77 -15.20
CA ARG A 72 14.37 -0.34 -14.92
C ARG A 72 15.82 0.13 -14.81
N LEU A 73 16.65 -0.59 -14.05
CA LEU A 73 18.06 -0.25 -13.89
C LEU A 73 18.78 -0.25 -15.25
N TRP A 74 18.53 -1.27 -16.08
CA TRP A 74 19.13 -1.38 -17.40
C TRP A 74 18.65 -0.28 -18.35
N THR A 75 17.35 0.00 -18.40
CA THR A 75 16.79 1.04 -19.27
C THR A 75 17.22 2.44 -18.86
N VAL A 76 17.20 2.78 -17.56
CA VAL A 76 17.62 4.10 -17.08
C VAL A 76 19.10 4.36 -17.36
N LYS A 77 19.96 3.36 -17.10
CA LYS A 77 21.40 3.47 -17.40
C LYS A 77 21.69 3.44 -18.90
N GLY A 78 20.92 2.68 -19.68
CA GLY A 78 21.09 2.58 -21.13
C GLY A 78 20.55 3.79 -21.91
N LEU A 79 19.56 4.51 -21.36
CA LEU A 79 18.94 5.68 -21.98
C LEU A 79 19.47 7.02 -21.43
N GLU A 80 20.48 7.00 -20.54
CA GLU A 80 21.04 8.17 -19.85
C GLU A 80 19.95 9.09 -19.23
N TYR A 81 18.86 8.49 -18.76
CA TYR A 81 17.75 9.25 -18.19
C TYR A 81 18.19 9.85 -16.84
N GLN A 82 17.78 11.10 -16.58
CA GLN A 82 18.09 11.81 -15.34
C GLN A 82 17.56 11.04 -14.12
N GLU A 83 18.44 10.34 -13.42
CA GLU A 83 18.11 9.59 -12.22
C GLU A 83 18.28 10.48 -10.98
N HIS A 84 17.20 10.65 -10.21
CA HIS A 84 17.29 11.23 -8.88
C HIS A 84 17.93 10.20 -7.94
N VAL A 85 19.26 10.17 -7.94
CA VAL A 85 20.10 9.28 -7.09
C VAL A 85 19.76 9.46 -5.60
N THR A 86 19.22 10.62 -5.23
CA THR A 86 18.76 10.93 -3.87
C THR A 86 17.49 10.19 -3.46
N GLU A 87 16.74 9.55 -4.37
CA GLU A 87 15.53 8.81 -4.00
C GLU A 87 15.83 7.42 -3.42
N TYR A 88 16.65 6.62 -4.10
CA TYR A 88 16.94 5.24 -3.72
C TYR A 88 18.42 4.87 -3.79
N GLY A 89 19.22 5.64 -4.52
CA GLY A 89 20.63 5.35 -4.77
C GLY A 89 20.94 5.24 -6.25
N VAL A 90 22.15 4.76 -6.55
CA VAL A 90 22.66 4.65 -7.94
C VAL A 90 22.20 3.35 -8.62
N HIS A 91 21.95 2.29 -7.86
CA HIS A 91 21.59 0.97 -8.39
C HIS A 91 20.28 0.45 -7.82
N TRP A 92 19.86 0.99 -6.68
CA TRP A 92 18.64 0.60 -6.01
C TRP A 92 17.44 1.37 -6.56
N ASN A 93 16.29 0.72 -6.64
CA ASN A 93 15.05 1.34 -7.06
C ASN A 93 13.86 0.81 -6.26
N PHE A 94 12.72 1.47 -6.42
CA PHE A 94 11.49 1.10 -5.72
C PHE A 94 11.04 -0.35 -5.98
N PHE A 95 11.26 -0.89 -7.18
CA PHE A 95 10.87 -2.27 -7.48
C PHE A 95 11.70 -3.28 -6.67
N PHE A 96 12.99 -3.00 -6.43
CA PHE A 96 13.80 -3.81 -5.51
C PHE A 96 13.28 -3.74 -4.08
N THR A 97 12.91 -2.56 -3.58
CA THR A 97 12.28 -2.48 -2.24
C THR A 97 11.01 -3.34 -2.17
N LEU A 98 10.13 -3.24 -3.18
CA LEU A 98 8.89 -4.00 -3.20
C LEU A 98 9.10 -5.51 -3.34
N GLY A 99 10.07 -5.94 -4.14
CA GLY A 99 10.42 -7.36 -4.28
C GLY A 99 11.01 -7.94 -2.99
N LEU A 100 11.73 -7.16 -2.19
CA LEU A 100 12.35 -7.70 -0.97
C LEU A 100 11.40 -7.73 0.24
N LEU A 101 10.36 -6.88 0.26
CA LEU A 101 9.43 -6.80 1.39
C LEU A 101 8.78 -8.15 1.76
N PRO A 102 8.14 -8.91 0.83
CA PRO A 102 7.53 -10.20 1.17
C PRO A 102 8.51 -11.21 1.77
N ILE A 103 9.76 -11.21 1.29
CA ILE A 103 10.82 -12.10 1.78
C ILE A 103 11.14 -11.76 3.24
N PHE A 104 11.42 -10.49 3.54
CA PHE A 104 11.77 -10.06 4.90
C PHE A 104 10.61 -10.20 5.88
N VAL A 105 9.37 -9.94 5.46
CA VAL A 105 8.19 -10.16 6.30
C VAL A 105 8.02 -11.65 6.62
N THR A 106 8.26 -12.54 5.65
CA THR A 106 8.21 -14.00 5.87
C THR A 106 9.28 -14.44 6.86
N ILE A 107 10.49 -13.87 6.80
CA ILE A 107 11.57 -14.12 7.78
C ILE A 107 11.15 -13.65 9.18
N LEU A 108 10.47 -12.51 9.28
CA LEU A 108 10.03 -11.94 10.56
C LEU A 108 8.77 -12.61 11.13
N GLN A 109 8.01 -13.37 10.34
CA GLN A 109 6.75 -14.01 10.79
C GLN A 109 6.86 -14.76 12.12
N PRO A 110 7.91 -15.59 12.37
CA PRO A 110 8.03 -16.30 13.64
C PRO A 110 8.10 -15.36 14.84
N VAL A 111 8.78 -14.21 14.69
CA VAL A 111 8.88 -13.18 15.74
C VAL A 111 7.56 -12.42 15.87
N ILE A 112 6.94 -12.07 14.74
CA ILE A 112 5.68 -11.34 14.70
C ILE A 112 4.56 -12.13 15.42
N LYS A 113 4.56 -13.47 15.35
CA LYS A 113 3.56 -14.31 16.04
C LYS A 113 3.52 -14.13 17.55
N TYR A 114 4.64 -13.74 18.18
CA TYR A 114 4.69 -13.51 19.63
C TYR A 114 4.13 -12.14 20.04
N ILE A 115 3.97 -11.22 19.08
CA ILE A 115 3.54 -9.85 19.36
C ILE A 115 2.08 -9.69 18.95
N PRO A 116 1.18 -9.35 19.89
CA PRO A 116 -0.27 -9.33 19.64
C PRO A 116 -0.72 -8.18 18.71
N SER A 117 0.11 -7.16 18.48
CA SER A 117 -0.24 -6.01 17.62
C SER A 117 0.83 -5.73 16.57
N TYR A 118 0.49 -6.01 15.31
CA TYR A 118 1.29 -5.68 14.12
C TYR A 118 1.59 -4.17 14.04
N SER A 119 0.59 -3.32 14.34
CA SER A 119 0.75 -1.87 14.31
C SER A 119 1.77 -1.39 15.35
N ALA A 120 1.73 -1.94 16.56
CA ALA A 120 2.72 -1.65 17.60
C ALA A 120 4.11 -2.14 17.21
N LEU A 121 4.21 -3.31 16.55
CA LEU A 121 5.47 -3.86 16.06
C LEU A 121 6.13 -2.94 15.02
N GLY A 122 5.36 -2.46 14.03
CA GLY A 122 5.89 -1.53 13.02
C GLY A 122 6.38 -0.22 13.63
N PHE A 123 5.64 0.32 14.61
CA PHE A 123 6.08 1.50 15.36
C PHE A 123 7.35 1.23 16.18
N ALA A 124 7.37 0.13 16.94
CA ALA A 124 8.50 -0.26 17.78
C ALA A 124 9.77 -0.57 16.96
N LEU A 125 9.63 -1.08 15.73
CA LEU A 125 10.74 -1.32 14.81
C LEU A 125 11.44 -0.01 14.42
N LEU A 126 10.69 1.08 14.25
CA LEU A 126 11.23 2.37 13.83
C LEU A 126 11.73 3.24 14.97
N VAL A 127 11.35 2.99 16.23
CA VAL A 127 11.89 3.77 17.35
C VAL A 127 13.42 3.64 17.46
N PRO A 128 14.04 2.45 17.48
CA PRO A 128 15.50 2.32 17.48
C PRO A 128 16.15 2.94 16.23
N TYR A 129 15.49 2.86 15.07
CA TYR A 129 16.00 3.46 13.84
C TYR A 129 16.00 4.99 13.91
N GLU A 130 14.93 5.59 14.45
CA GLU A 130 14.84 7.04 14.68
C GLU A 130 15.87 7.48 15.74
N MET A 131 16.08 6.69 16.78
CA MET A 131 17.11 6.94 17.80
C MET A 131 18.51 6.88 17.19
N LEU A 132 18.80 5.86 16.39
CA LEU A 132 20.08 5.75 15.69
C LEU A 132 20.28 6.95 14.75
N TYR A 133 19.24 7.36 14.04
CA TYR A 133 19.30 8.52 13.16
C TYR A 133 19.55 9.84 13.91
N THR A 134 18.90 10.03 15.06
CA THR A 134 18.92 11.28 15.84
C THR A 134 20.19 11.42 16.68
N TYR A 135 20.70 10.32 17.23
CA TYR A 135 21.81 10.33 18.20
C TYR A 135 23.14 9.82 17.64
N SER A 136 23.19 9.34 16.39
CA SER A 136 24.44 8.91 15.75
C SER A 136 24.72 9.66 14.45
N ASP A 137 25.93 9.50 13.93
CA ASP A 137 26.36 10.10 12.66
C ASP A 137 25.67 9.52 11.42
N LEU A 138 24.68 8.62 11.59
CA LEU A 138 23.91 8.05 10.48
C LEU A 138 23.22 9.15 9.65
N GLY A 139 22.71 10.22 10.27
CA GLY A 139 22.12 11.34 9.56
C GLY A 139 23.12 12.05 8.63
N MET A 140 24.34 12.30 9.12
CA MET A 140 25.43 12.88 8.33
C MET A 140 25.89 11.93 7.22
N PHE A 141 25.97 10.63 7.52
CA PHE A 141 26.28 9.61 6.52
C PHE A 141 25.24 9.55 5.40
N MET A 142 23.95 9.73 5.70
CA MET A 142 22.87 9.68 4.71
C MET A 142 22.87 10.87 3.74
N PHE A 143 23.26 12.06 4.20
CA PHE A 143 23.23 13.28 3.37
C PHE A 143 24.59 13.63 2.75
N MET A 144 25.68 13.47 3.50
CA MET A 144 26.97 14.06 3.14
C MET A 144 28.06 13.06 2.77
N ALA A 145 27.94 11.78 3.12
CA ALA A 145 29.04 10.84 2.85
C ALA A 145 29.29 10.64 1.33
N PRO A 146 30.55 10.40 0.92
CA PRO A 146 30.88 10.10 -0.46
C PRO A 146 30.32 8.74 -0.90
N ARG A 147 30.09 8.56 -2.21
CA ARG A 147 29.45 7.35 -2.79
C ARG A 147 30.50 6.36 -3.32
N ASP A 148 31.44 5.96 -2.46
CA ASP A 148 32.63 5.20 -2.91
C ASP A 148 32.38 3.69 -2.95
N ASN A 149 31.53 3.19 -2.03
CA ASN A 149 31.17 1.78 -1.90
C ASN A 149 29.73 1.50 -2.34
N PHE A 150 29.39 0.24 -2.62
CA PHE A 150 28.04 -0.17 -3.00
C PHE A 150 26.97 0.24 -1.96
N ILE A 151 27.30 0.12 -0.67
CA ILE A 151 26.39 0.51 0.43
C ILE A 151 26.20 2.03 0.45
N SER A 152 27.27 2.83 0.36
CA SER A 152 27.15 4.29 0.31
C SER A 152 26.45 4.77 -0.96
N ALA A 153 26.62 4.06 -2.08
CA ALA A 153 25.95 4.38 -3.35
C ALA A 153 24.44 4.11 -3.31
N ASN A 154 23.98 3.18 -2.46
CA ASN A 154 22.58 2.75 -2.33
C ASN A 154 21.97 2.99 -0.94
N ARG A 155 22.61 3.83 -0.13
CA ARG A 155 22.25 4.05 1.27
C ARG A 155 20.79 4.47 1.43
N GLU A 156 20.29 5.32 0.53
CA GLU A 156 18.90 5.79 0.58
C GLU A 156 17.92 4.63 0.53
N GLY A 157 18.08 3.73 -0.44
CA GLY A 157 17.22 2.56 -0.60
C GLY A 157 17.40 1.51 0.49
N ILE A 158 18.63 1.28 0.96
CA ILE A 158 18.94 0.27 1.97
C ILE A 158 18.39 0.69 3.35
N PHE A 159 18.64 1.92 3.79
CA PHE A 159 18.20 2.37 5.11
C PHE A 159 16.69 2.67 5.14
N SER A 160 16.12 3.21 4.05
CA SER A 160 14.66 3.40 3.95
C SER A 160 13.88 2.09 3.88
N PHE A 161 14.53 0.96 3.51
CA PHE A 161 13.89 -0.34 3.48
C PHE A 161 13.29 -0.73 4.84
N LEU A 162 13.94 -0.38 5.96
CA LEU A 162 13.41 -0.63 7.29
C LEU A 162 12.11 0.14 7.56
N GLY A 163 12.03 1.39 7.09
CA GLY A 163 10.81 2.20 7.12
C GLY A 163 9.69 1.63 6.26
N TYR A 164 9.99 1.20 5.04
CA TYR A 164 9.01 0.53 4.19
C TYR A 164 8.55 -0.81 4.78
N LEU A 165 9.43 -1.56 5.44
CA LEU A 165 9.09 -2.79 6.14
C LEU A 165 8.11 -2.52 7.29
N ALA A 166 8.34 -1.47 8.08
CA ALA A 166 7.40 -1.05 9.11
C ALA A 166 6.03 -0.62 8.53
N ILE A 167 6.01 0.15 7.44
CA ILE A 167 4.77 0.54 6.74
C ILE A 167 4.01 -0.70 6.26
N PHE A 168 4.71 -1.68 5.70
CA PHE A 168 4.13 -2.93 5.24
C PHE A 168 3.47 -3.71 6.39
N ILE A 169 4.17 -3.85 7.52
CA ILE A 169 3.67 -4.57 8.70
C ILE A 169 2.44 -3.85 9.29
N VAL A 170 2.47 -2.52 9.38
CA VAL A 170 1.31 -1.73 9.82
C VAL A 170 0.13 -1.92 8.87
N GLY A 171 0.36 -1.86 7.55
CA GLY A 171 -0.66 -2.13 6.54
C GLY A 171 -1.24 -3.55 6.66
N GLN A 172 -0.38 -4.54 6.92
CA GLN A 172 -0.82 -5.91 7.21
C GLN A 172 -1.69 -5.96 8.46
N GLY A 173 -1.28 -5.32 9.57
CA GLY A 173 -2.06 -5.26 10.81
C GLY A 173 -3.46 -4.68 10.62
N ILE A 174 -3.55 -3.55 9.93
CA ILE A 174 -4.83 -2.91 9.60
C ILE A 174 -5.64 -3.80 8.66
N GLY A 175 -4.99 -4.48 7.71
CA GLY A 175 -5.62 -5.50 6.88
C GLY A 175 -6.18 -6.66 7.69
N MET A 176 -5.45 -7.18 8.68
CA MET A 176 -5.92 -8.24 9.57
C MET A 176 -7.14 -7.77 10.38
N GLU A 177 -7.18 -6.52 10.84
CA GLU A 177 -8.34 -6.04 11.62
C GLU A 177 -9.54 -5.64 10.75
N ALA A 178 -9.30 -5.07 9.56
CA ALA A 178 -10.34 -4.54 8.68
C ALA A 178 -10.91 -5.60 7.73
N LEU A 179 -10.08 -6.55 7.27
CA LEU A 179 -10.48 -7.62 6.35
C LEU A 179 -10.88 -8.91 7.05
N ARG A 180 -10.58 -9.07 8.35
CA ARG A 180 -11.06 -10.21 9.13
C ARG A 180 -12.58 -10.19 9.13
N ARG A 181 -13.11 -10.99 8.21
CA ARG A 181 -14.42 -11.55 8.36
C ARG A 181 -14.29 -12.43 9.60
N ASP A 182 -14.84 -12.02 10.74
CA ASP A 182 -14.89 -12.90 11.93
C ASP A 182 -15.19 -14.33 11.47
N VAL A 183 -14.34 -15.27 11.87
CA VAL A 183 -14.33 -16.68 11.42
C VAL A 183 -15.68 -17.35 11.67
N ASN A 184 -16.47 -16.84 12.61
CA ASN A 184 -17.88 -17.18 12.83
C ASN A 184 -18.80 -16.89 11.63
N ALA A 185 -18.31 -16.20 10.60
CA ALA A 185 -19.02 -15.93 9.35
C ALA A 185 -18.48 -16.72 8.14
N ALA A 186 -17.40 -17.47 8.32
CA ALA A 186 -16.86 -18.42 7.32
C ALA A 186 -17.10 -19.87 7.72
N THR A 187 -17.30 -20.15 9.01
CA THR A 187 -18.19 -21.25 9.39
C THR A 187 -19.52 -21.03 8.65
N PRO A 188 -20.12 -22.05 8.01
CA PRO A 188 -21.57 -22.00 7.84
C PRO A 188 -22.11 -21.62 9.21
N ILE A 189 -22.93 -20.55 9.26
CA ILE A 189 -23.61 -20.07 10.47
C ILE A 189 -23.70 -21.25 11.46
N SER A 190 -22.99 -21.16 12.59
CA SER A 190 -23.09 -22.23 13.58
C SER A 190 -24.58 -22.43 13.86
N GLN A 191 -25.05 -23.67 14.10
CA GLN A 191 -26.46 -23.96 14.39
C GLN A 191 -27.08 -22.96 15.39
N ASN A 192 -26.27 -22.34 16.24
CA ASN A 192 -26.64 -21.27 17.15
C ASN A 192 -27.12 -19.97 16.47
N ASP A 193 -26.48 -19.43 15.41
CA ASP A 193 -26.99 -18.18 14.80
C ASP A 193 -28.19 -18.43 13.86
N GLU A 194 -28.35 -19.66 13.35
CA GLU A 194 -29.57 -20.09 12.65
C GLU A 194 -30.74 -20.21 13.63
N TRP A 195 -30.51 -20.83 14.79
CA TRP A 195 -31.50 -20.90 15.88
C TRP A 195 -31.87 -19.52 16.44
N VAL A 196 -30.90 -18.61 16.62
CA VAL A 196 -31.18 -17.22 17.04
C VAL A 196 -31.96 -16.46 15.96
N ALA A 197 -31.60 -16.61 14.69
CA ALA A 197 -32.32 -15.97 13.58
C ALA A 197 -33.73 -16.54 13.39
N GLU A 198 -33.93 -17.83 13.66
CA GLU A 198 -35.22 -18.53 13.61
C GLU A 198 -36.11 -18.15 14.81
N MET A 199 -35.55 -18.00 16.02
CA MET A 199 -36.25 -17.51 17.21
C MET A 199 -36.68 -16.03 17.11
N LEU A 200 -35.92 -15.20 16.39
CA LEU A 200 -36.13 -13.75 16.32
C LEU A 200 -36.79 -13.26 15.02
N GLY A 201 -37.36 -14.15 14.19
CA GLY A 201 -38.08 -13.76 12.97
C GLY A 201 -37.17 -13.55 11.76
N GLY A 202 -36.71 -14.66 11.17
CA GLY A 202 -35.67 -14.74 10.15
C GLY A 202 -35.84 -13.79 8.96
N THR A 203 -34.97 -12.77 8.92
CA THR A 203 -34.40 -12.00 7.79
C THR A 203 -33.92 -10.65 8.32
N ASP A 204 -34.70 -10.04 9.21
CA ASP A 204 -34.41 -8.74 9.83
C ASP A 204 -33.25 -8.84 10.84
N SER A 205 -33.21 -9.90 11.66
CA SER A 205 -32.11 -10.16 12.60
C SER A 205 -30.75 -10.36 11.91
N LEU A 206 -30.73 -11.03 10.75
CA LEU A 206 -29.51 -11.21 9.95
C LEU A 206 -29.04 -9.90 9.29
N ALA A 207 -29.97 -9.03 8.91
CA ALA A 207 -29.65 -7.69 8.43
C ALA A 207 -29.06 -6.82 9.56
N GLU A 208 -29.59 -6.94 10.79
CA GLU A 208 -29.06 -6.27 11.99
C GLU A 208 -27.67 -6.76 12.39
N VAL A 209 -27.42 -8.08 12.39
CA VAL A 209 -26.08 -8.65 12.67
C VAL A 209 -25.06 -8.14 11.64
N ARG A 210 -25.43 -8.07 10.36
CA ARG A 210 -24.55 -7.54 9.30
C ARG A 210 -24.32 -6.05 9.45
N LYS A 211 -25.36 -5.25 9.72
CA LYS A 211 -25.25 -3.80 9.96
C LYS A 211 -24.36 -3.49 11.16
N THR A 212 -24.48 -4.27 12.24
CA THR A 212 -23.63 -4.19 13.43
C THR A 212 -22.17 -4.51 13.08
N ARG A 213 -21.93 -5.47 12.20
CA ARG A 213 -20.59 -5.83 11.71
C ARG A 213 -19.96 -4.72 10.86
N GLU A 214 -20.73 -4.10 9.97
CA GLU A 214 -20.26 -2.97 9.17
C GLU A 214 -19.85 -1.81 10.08
N HIS A 215 -20.69 -1.51 11.06
CA HIS A 215 -20.42 -0.50 12.08
C HIS A 215 -19.12 -0.81 12.85
N ASN A 216 -18.90 -2.05 13.26
CA ASN A 216 -17.68 -2.46 13.96
C ASN A 216 -16.42 -2.28 13.10
N SER A 217 -16.47 -2.57 11.79
CA SER A 217 -15.32 -2.34 10.89
C SER A 217 -15.00 -0.85 10.72
N MET A 218 -16.04 0.00 10.61
CA MET A 218 -15.89 1.45 10.53
C MET A 218 -15.32 2.03 11.82
N LEU A 219 -15.79 1.57 12.98
CA LEU A 219 -15.26 1.97 14.29
C LEU A 219 -13.80 1.57 14.46
N LYS A 220 -13.41 0.35 14.04
CA LYS A 220 -12.01 -0.11 14.08
C LYS A 220 -11.10 0.76 13.21
N LEU A 221 -11.51 1.03 11.96
CA LEU A 221 -10.76 1.92 11.06
C LEU A 221 -10.70 3.36 11.60
N GLY A 222 -11.80 3.88 12.12
CA GLY A 222 -11.85 5.20 12.76
C GLY A 222 -10.92 5.31 13.96
N LYS A 223 -10.89 4.28 14.83
CA LYS A 223 -9.96 4.18 15.96
C LYS A 223 -8.51 4.25 15.48
N TRP A 224 -8.13 3.45 14.49
CA TRP A 224 -6.75 3.46 13.97
C TRP A 224 -6.37 4.76 13.29
N THR A 225 -7.27 5.35 12.50
CA THR A 225 -7.06 6.68 11.90
C THR A 225 -6.80 7.72 13.01
N GLY A 226 -7.63 7.74 14.06
CA GLY A 226 -7.44 8.64 15.20
C GLY A 226 -6.11 8.43 15.92
N ILE A 227 -5.75 7.17 16.22
CA ILE A 227 -4.47 6.83 16.84
C ILE A 227 -3.29 7.33 16.00
N TRP A 228 -3.27 7.04 14.70
CA TRP A 228 -2.17 7.45 13.82
C TRP A 228 -2.08 8.96 13.65
N ILE A 229 -3.21 9.68 13.63
CA ILE A 229 -3.23 11.15 13.64
C ILE A 229 -2.62 11.68 14.94
N VAL A 230 -3.05 11.15 16.10
CA VAL A 230 -2.50 11.57 17.40
C VAL A 230 -1.01 11.30 17.48
N VAL A 231 -0.55 10.13 17.03
CA VAL A 231 0.88 9.78 16.98
C VAL A 231 1.63 10.73 16.04
N TYR A 232 1.12 10.97 14.83
CA TYR A 232 1.75 11.88 13.87
C TYR A 232 1.87 13.31 14.43
N VAL A 233 0.78 13.82 15.00
CA VAL A 233 0.73 15.14 15.63
C VAL A 233 1.72 15.18 16.79
N PHE A 234 1.73 14.19 17.69
CA PHE A 234 2.67 14.13 18.81
C PHE A 234 4.14 14.14 18.36
N LEU A 235 4.50 13.35 17.34
CA LEU A 235 5.88 13.27 16.82
C LEU A 235 6.36 14.59 16.21
N THR A 236 5.45 15.32 15.56
CA THR A 236 5.74 16.60 14.88
C THR A 236 5.51 17.84 15.77
N TRP A 237 4.90 17.65 16.94
CA TRP A 237 4.51 18.72 17.85
C TRP A 237 5.71 19.48 18.41
N HIS A 238 5.54 20.79 18.64
CA HIS A 238 6.60 21.66 19.15
C HIS A 238 7.09 21.29 20.56
N TYR A 239 6.21 20.81 21.43
CA TYR A 239 6.58 20.27 22.76
C TYR A 239 6.89 18.76 22.75
N GLY A 240 6.81 18.11 21.58
CA GLY A 240 7.15 16.70 21.39
C GLY A 240 8.58 16.51 20.88
N PRO A 241 8.86 15.37 20.22
CA PRO A 241 10.18 15.07 19.65
C PRO A 241 10.64 15.98 18.49
N ARG A 242 9.77 16.85 17.96
CA ARG A 242 10.06 17.79 16.84
C ARG A 242 10.66 17.11 15.61
N LEU A 243 10.21 15.90 15.30
CA LEU A 243 10.73 15.16 14.15
C LEU A 243 10.14 15.71 12.86
N THR A 244 11.00 15.98 11.88
CA THR A 244 10.60 16.38 10.53
C THR A 244 10.31 15.15 9.68
N VAL A 245 9.25 15.18 8.88
CA VAL A 245 8.89 14.06 8.00
C VAL A 245 9.92 13.93 6.88
N SER A 246 10.41 12.72 6.62
CA SER A 246 11.29 12.43 5.48
C SER A 246 10.89 11.13 4.80
N ARG A 247 10.41 11.25 3.54
CA ARG A 247 10.17 10.10 2.66
C ARG A 247 11.45 9.34 2.35
N ARG A 248 12.54 10.07 2.07
CA ARG A 248 13.84 9.49 1.67
C ARG A 248 14.38 8.53 2.72
N LEU A 249 14.13 8.82 4.00
CA LEU A 249 14.54 7.99 5.13
C LEU A 249 13.47 7.00 5.57
N ALA A 250 12.23 7.17 5.09
CA ALA A 250 11.04 6.48 5.56
C ALA A 250 10.94 6.45 7.10
N ASN A 251 11.08 7.62 7.71
CA ASN A 251 11.23 7.78 9.16
C ASN A 251 9.91 7.60 9.94
N LEU A 252 9.99 7.64 11.28
CA LEU A 252 8.84 7.39 12.16
C LEU A 252 7.62 8.32 11.89
N PRO A 253 7.77 9.65 11.76
CA PRO A 253 6.62 10.51 11.43
C PRO A 253 6.09 10.28 10.01
N TYR A 254 6.92 9.83 9.06
CA TYR A 254 6.45 9.41 7.73
C TYR A 254 5.56 8.16 7.81
N LEU A 255 5.94 7.14 8.60
CA LEU A 255 5.09 5.97 8.87
C LEU A 255 3.71 6.40 9.41
N ALA A 256 3.70 7.24 10.45
CA ALA A 256 2.46 7.67 11.10
C ALA A 256 1.56 8.45 10.13
N TRP A 257 2.15 9.31 9.31
CA TRP A 257 1.42 10.07 8.28
C TRP A 257 0.82 9.17 7.19
N VAL A 258 1.61 8.25 6.65
CA VAL A 258 1.15 7.29 5.63
C VAL A 258 0.05 6.40 6.19
N ALA A 259 0.20 5.88 7.40
CA ALA A 259 -0.80 5.05 8.06
C ALA A 259 -2.10 5.83 8.33
N ALA A 260 -2.01 7.06 8.86
CA ALA A 260 -3.17 7.93 9.08
C ALA A 260 -3.93 8.21 7.78
N PHE A 261 -3.21 8.57 6.71
CA PHE A 261 -3.80 8.87 5.42
C PHE A 261 -4.52 7.65 4.82
N ASN A 262 -3.87 6.49 4.80
CA ASN A 262 -4.44 5.27 4.21
C ASN A 262 -5.60 4.72 5.05
N CYS A 263 -5.51 4.71 6.38
CA CYS A 263 -6.64 4.36 7.25
C CYS A 263 -7.83 5.31 7.03
N GLY A 264 -7.56 6.61 6.92
CA GLY A 264 -8.58 7.62 6.64
C GLY A 264 -9.25 7.42 5.27
N GLN A 265 -8.48 7.10 4.23
CA GLN A 265 -9.03 6.78 2.91
C GLN A 265 -9.88 5.51 2.91
N LEU A 266 -9.44 4.45 3.57
CA LEU A 266 -10.22 3.22 3.70
C LEU A 266 -11.52 3.46 4.48
N LEU A 267 -11.47 4.25 5.55
CA LEU A 267 -12.65 4.67 6.29
C LEU A 267 -13.60 5.45 5.39
N LEU A 268 -13.09 6.40 4.61
CA LEU A 268 -13.89 7.20 3.68
C LEU A 268 -14.58 6.31 2.63
N PHE A 269 -13.85 5.38 2.01
CA PHE A 269 -14.46 4.44 1.07
C PHE A 269 -15.53 3.59 1.73
N ARG A 270 -15.30 3.13 2.97
CA ARG A 270 -16.29 2.34 3.71
C ARG A 270 -17.53 3.14 4.06
N VAL A 271 -17.38 4.41 4.43
CA VAL A 271 -18.51 5.32 4.69
C VAL A 271 -19.31 5.57 3.42
N ILE A 272 -18.63 5.82 2.28
CA ILE A 272 -19.29 6.01 0.98
C ILE A 272 -20.07 4.75 0.58
N GLU A 273 -19.47 3.56 0.74
CA GLU A 273 -20.14 2.28 0.48
C GLU A 273 -21.38 2.11 1.36
N GLY A 274 -21.28 2.40 2.66
CA GLY A 274 -22.40 2.30 3.59
C GLY A 274 -23.55 3.27 3.27
N LEU A 275 -23.24 4.47 2.79
CA LEU A 275 -24.24 5.49 2.43
C LEU A 275 -24.89 5.23 1.07
N LEU A 276 -24.10 4.89 0.05
CA LEU A 276 -24.59 4.74 -1.33
C LEU A 276 -25.08 3.32 -1.65
N CYS A 277 -24.52 2.30 -1.00
CA CYS A 277 -24.76 0.90 -1.31
C CYS A 277 -25.02 0.06 -0.04
N PRO A 278 -26.05 0.38 0.77
CA PRO A 278 -26.30 -0.33 2.04
C PRO A 278 -26.65 -1.82 1.88
N LEU A 279 -27.05 -2.25 0.68
CA LEU A 279 -27.44 -3.63 0.38
C LEU A 279 -26.30 -4.51 -0.18
N LEU A 280 -25.07 -3.98 -0.26
CA LEU A 280 -23.97 -4.65 -0.97
C LEU A 280 -23.58 -5.97 -0.31
N TYR A 281 -23.56 -6.00 1.03
CA TYR A 281 -23.13 -7.16 1.82
C TYR A 281 -24.30 -7.92 2.47
N THR A 282 -25.54 -7.64 2.09
CA THR A 282 -26.75 -8.24 2.71
C THR A 282 -27.09 -9.64 2.18
N SER A 283 -26.58 -10.05 1.01
CA SER A 283 -26.88 -11.37 0.41
C SER A 283 -26.06 -12.52 1.01
N ARG A 284 -26.67 -13.70 1.16
CA ARG A 284 -26.05 -14.94 1.67
C ARG A 284 -25.12 -15.61 0.64
N ASP A 285 -25.40 -15.42 -0.65
CA ASP A 285 -24.62 -16.01 -1.73
C ASP A 285 -23.42 -15.16 -2.14
N ARG A 286 -22.23 -15.78 -2.13
CA ARG A 286 -20.97 -15.17 -2.60
C ARG A 286 -21.06 -14.70 -4.06
N LYS A 287 -21.81 -15.41 -4.90
CA LYS A 287 -22.03 -15.03 -6.31
C LYS A 287 -22.88 -13.77 -6.42
N VAL A 288 -23.95 -13.68 -5.63
CA VAL A 288 -24.85 -12.51 -5.62
C VAL A 288 -24.15 -11.29 -5.02
N GLU A 289 -23.33 -11.47 -3.97
CA GLU A 289 -22.48 -10.41 -3.41
C GLU A 289 -21.48 -9.92 -4.47
N GLN A 290 -20.79 -10.82 -5.16
CA GLN A 290 -19.87 -10.48 -6.23
C GLN A 290 -20.54 -9.72 -7.39
N GLU A 291 -21.75 -10.11 -7.78
CA GLU A 291 -22.51 -9.40 -8.81
C GLU A 291 -22.94 -8.00 -8.35
N ARG A 292 -23.37 -7.84 -7.09
CA ARG A 292 -23.72 -6.53 -6.52
C ARG A 292 -22.50 -5.63 -6.45
N VAL A 293 -21.36 -6.14 -5.96
CA VAL A 293 -20.08 -5.42 -5.95
C VAL A 293 -19.68 -5.02 -7.37
N LYS A 294 -19.80 -5.92 -8.34
CA LYS A 294 -19.48 -5.63 -9.75
C LYS A 294 -20.41 -4.57 -10.36
N LYS A 295 -21.68 -4.52 -9.96
CA LYS A 295 -22.63 -3.47 -10.37
C LYS A 295 -22.35 -2.13 -9.70
N ALA A 296 -21.95 -2.13 -8.43
CA ALA A 296 -21.63 -0.91 -7.67
C ALA A 296 -20.25 -0.33 -8.05
N THR A 297 -19.31 -1.16 -8.48
CA THR A 297 -17.96 -0.73 -8.87
C THR A 297 -17.96 -0.21 -10.32
N SER A 298 -17.35 0.96 -10.54
CA SER A 298 -17.15 1.48 -11.90
C SER A 298 -16.35 0.49 -12.75
N LYS A 299 -16.74 0.33 -14.02
CA LYS A 299 -16.04 -0.54 -14.99
C LYS A 299 -14.57 -0.17 -15.14
N VAL A 300 -14.26 1.14 -15.15
CA VAL A 300 -12.88 1.62 -15.24
C VAL A 300 -12.09 1.19 -14.01
N LEU A 301 -12.64 1.37 -12.82
CA LEU A 301 -11.99 0.97 -11.57
C LEU A 301 -11.74 -0.54 -11.51
N ASN A 302 -12.72 -1.34 -11.95
CA ASN A 302 -12.56 -2.80 -12.04
C ASN A 302 -11.46 -3.20 -13.03
N ALA A 303 -11.39 -2.54 -14.20
CA ALA A 303 -10.36 -2.79 -15.20
C ALA A 303 -8.94 -2.47 -14.67
N PHE A 304 -8.79 -1.34 -13.96
CA PHE A 304 -7.52 -0.99 -13.31
C PHE A 304 -7.15 -1.97 -12.20
N ASN A 305 -8.10 -2.40 -11.38
CA ASN A 305 -7.84 -3.36 -10.30
C ASN A 305 -7.45 -4.75 -10.81
N ARG A 306 -7.98 -5.18 -11.96
CA ARG A 306 -7.72 -6.50 -12.54
C ARG A 306 -6.27 -6.67 -13.01
N ASN A 307 -5.69 -5.64 -13.62
CA ASN A 307 -4.35 -5.66 -14.22
C ASN A 307 -3.48 -4.49 -13.70
N GLY A 308 -3.59 -4.18 -12.40
CA GLY A 308 -3.00 -2.97 -11.81
C GLY A 308 -1.50 -2.84 -12.03
N LEU A 309 -0.74 -3.93 -11.85
CA LEU A 309 0.72 -3.92 -12.05
C LEU A 309 1.11 -3.69 -13.52
N ALA A 310 0.39 -4.31 -14.46
CA ALA A 310 0.66 -4.14 -15.89
C ALA A 310 0.35 -2.71 -16.36
N ILE A 311 -0.79 -2.16 -15.93
CA ILE A 311 -1.17 -0.76 -16.24
C ILE A 311 -0.18 0.21 -15.57
N PHE A 312 0.29 -0.09 -14.36
CA PHE A 312 1.33 0.69 -13.69
C PHE A 312 2.66 0.67 -14.46
N CYS A 313 3.08 -0.47 -14.98
CA CYS A 313 4.29 -0.55 -15.82
C CYS A 313 4.12 0.26 -17.11
N LEU A 314 2.99 0.11 -17.79
CA LEU A 314 2.66 0.89 -18.98
C LEU A 314 2.66 2.40 -18.69
N ALA A 315 2.07 2.80 -17.57
CA ALA A 315 2.04 4.19 -17.11
C ALA A 315 3.45 4.76 -16.93
N ASN A 316 4.37 4.00 -16.32
CA ASN A 316 5.77 4.42 -16.14
C ASN A 316 6.53 4.54 -17.48
N VAL A 317 6.32 3.60 -18.40
CA VAL A 317 6.94 3.64 -19.74
C VAL A 317 6.42 4.86 -20.52
N LEU A 318 5.11 5.09 -20.52
CA LEU A 318 4.50 6.24 -21.19
C LEU A 318 4.96 7.57 -20.58
N THR A 319 5.11 7.68 -19.25
CA THR A 319 5.65 8.90 -18.63
C THR A 319 7.10 9.15 -19.03
N GLY A 320 7.92 8.10 -19.11
CA GLY A 320 9.30 8.21 -19.59
C GLY A 320 9.33 8.69 -21.04
N LEU A 321 8.49 8.11 -21.90
CA LEU A 321 8.36 8.50 -23.30
C LEU A 321 7.97 9.98 -23.45
N VAL A 322 6.95 10.44 -22.73
CA VAL A 322 6.52 11.85 -22.76
C VAL A 322 7.65 12.78 -22.32
N ASN A 323 8.36 12.44 -21.24
CA ASN A 323 9.45 13.27 -20.72
C ASN A 323 10.66 13.32 -21.66
N MET A 324 10.92 12.27 -22.44
CA MET A 324 12.02 12.23 -23.41
C MET A 324 11.68 12.85 -24.76
N THR A 325 10.41 12.84 -25.15
CA THR A 325 9.97 13.30 -26.48
C THR A 325 9.50 14.76 -26.50
N MET A 326 9.14 15.32 -25.34
CA MET A 326 8.55 16.65 -25.25
C MET A 326 9.23 17.51 -24.18
N PRO A 327 9.48 18.81 -24.42
CA PRO A 327 10.02 19.73 -23.41
C PRO A 327 8.93 20.12 -22.41
N THR A 328 8.57 19.21 -21.50
CA THR A 328 7.40 19.35 -20.61
C THR A 328 7.45 20.56 -19.67
N LEU A 329 8.62 21.16 -19.45
CA LEU A 329 8.79 22.35 -18.59
C LEU A 329 8.34 23.64 -19.27
N ASP A 330 8.44 23.72 -20.59
CA ASP A 330 8.19 24.95 -21.36
C ASP A 330 6.84 24.94 -22.08
N MET A 331 6.08 23.85 -21.96
CA MET A 331 4.78 23.70 -22.60
C MET A 331 3.70 24.57 -21.94
N ASN A 332 2.87 25.20 -22.77
CA ASN A 332 1.69 25.95 -22.33
C ASN A 332 0.59 25.01 -21.78
N ASP A 333 -0.32 25.54 -20.97
CA ASP A 333 -1.35 24.79 -20.24
C ASP A 333 -2.26 23.96 -21.16
N TYR A 334 -2.63 24.49 -22.33
CA TYR A 334 -3.45 23.74 -23.30
C TYR A 334 -2.73 22.51 -23.86
N GLN A 335 -1.44 22.66 -24.20
CA GLN A 335 -0.63 21.55 -24.71
C GLN A 335 -0.40 20.52 -23.61
N ALA A 336 -0.12 20.98 -22.39
CA ALA A 336 0.01 20.12 -21.22
C ALA A 336 -1.27 19.30 -21.00
N MET A 337 -2.44 19.95 -21.01
CA MET A 337 -3.71 19.28 -20.79
C MET A 337 -4.04 18.28 -21.92
N ALA A 338 -3.74 18.61 -23.17
CA ALA A 338 -3.90 17.69 -24.30
C ALA A 338 -3.07 16.42 -24.13
N VAL A 339 -1.79 16.56 -23.74
CA VAL A 339 -0.91 15.41 -23.45
C VAL A 339 -1.47 14.59 -22.29
N LEU A 340 -1.89 15.23 -21.20
CA LEU A 340 -2.45 14.51 -20.04
C LEU A 340 -3.74 13.76 -20.37
N ILE A 341 -4.65 14.37 -21.13
CA ILE A 341 -5.89 13.72 -21.57
C ILE A 341 -5.56 12.53 -22.49
N SER A 342 -4.64 12.69 -23.44
CA SER A 342 -4.21 11.57 -24.30
C SER A 342 -3.57 10.44 -23.48
N TYR A 343 -2.74 10.78 -22.50
CA TYR A 343 -2.08 9.82 -21.62
C TYR A 343 -3.11 9.02 -20.80
N MET A 344 -4.05 9.71 -20.15
CA MET A 344 -5.13 9.07 -19.40
C MET A 344 -6.05 8.25 -20.31
N GLY A 345 -6.34 8.74 -21.52
CA GLY A 345 -7.14 8.06 -22.52
C GLY A 345 -6.51 6.76 -23.00
N ILE A 346 -5.20 6.76 -23.27
CA ILE A 346 -4.45 5.55 -23.66
C ILE A 346 -4.46 4.53 -22.52
N LEU A 347 -4.13 4.95 -21.29
CA LEU A 347 -4.12 4.03 -20.15
C LEU A 347 -5.50 3.43 -19.86
N THR A 348 -6.53 4.26 -19.90
CA THR A 348 -7.91 3.81 -19.68
C THR A 348 -8.39 2.89 -20.81
N GLY A 349 -8.07 3.24 -22.06
CA GLY A 349 -8.39 2.43 -23.24
C GLY A 349 -7.73 1.05 -23.18
N VAL A 350 -6.44 0.98 -22.84
CA VAL A 350 -5.73 -0.30 -22.68
C VAL A 350 -6.31 -1.10 -21.51
N GLY A 351 -6.57 -0.47 -20.37
CA GLY A 351 -7.19 -1.14 -19.22
C GLY A 351 -8.54 -1.76 -19.56
N LEU A 352 -9.42 -0.99 -20.21
CA LEU A 352 -10.74 -1.47 -20.65
C LEU A 352 -10.63 -2.56 -21.73
N PHE A 353 -9.69 -2.44 -22.67
CA PHE A 353 -9.45 -3.44 -23.71
C PHE A 353 -9.05 -4.79 -23.11
N LEU A 354 -8.12 -4.79 -22.15
CA LEU A 354 -7.71 -6.00 -21.44
C LEU A 354 -8.87 -6.64 -20.67
N ASP A 355 -9.71 -5.83 -20.02
CA ASP A 355 -10.88 -6.32 -19.29
C ASP A 355 -11.94 -6.92 -20.24
N GLN A 356 -12.24 -6.25 -21.36
CA GLN A 356 -13.17 -6.76 -22.38
C GLN A 356 -12.71 -8.09 -22.99
N ARG A 357 -11.41 -8.25 -23.21
CA ARG A 357 -10.82 -9.49 -23.73
C ARG A 357 -10.64 -10.57 -22.66
N ASN A 358 -11.01 -10.30 -21.41
CA ASN A 358 -10.81 -11.19 -20.28
C ASN A 358 -9.34 -11.63 -20.07
N ILE A 359 -8.38 -10.79 -20.45
CA ILE A 359 -6.96 -11.07 -20.28
C ILE A 359 -6.55 -10.62 -18.87
N THR A 360 -6.08 -11.57 -18.07
CA THR A 360 -5.49 -11.28 -16.75
C THR A 360 -3.99 -11.55 -16.84
N ILE A 361 -3.20 -10.48 -16.75
CA ILE A 361 -1.74 -10.56 -16.75
C ILE A 361 -1.33 -10.85 -15.31
N LYS A 362 -0.98 -12.11 -15.04
CA LYS A 362 -0.32 -12.49 -13.80
C LYS A 362 1.16 -12.17 -13.95
N LEU A 363 1.55 -10.99 -13.47
CA LEU A 363 2.94 -10.63 -13.24
C LEU A 363 3.25 -10.98 -11.80
#